data_AF-A0A8J2XIE9-F1
#
_entry.id   AF-A0A8J2XIE9-F1
#
_cell.length_a   1.000
_cell.length_b   1.000
_cell.length_c   1.000
_cell.angle_alpha   90.00
_cell.angle_beta   90.00
_cell.angle_gamma   90.00
#
_symmetry.space_group_name_H-M   'P 1'
#
loop_
_entity.id
_entity.type
_entity.pdbx_description
1 polymer ?
#
loop_
_entity_poly.entity_id
_entity_poly.type
_entity_poly.pdbx_seq_one_letter_code
_entity_poly.pdbx_strand_id
1 'polypeptide(L)'
;MKKIAFLLLLFISNFTFSQTPKEIDSVSMELCDYLKTLSNIKNDTLKITTLYQDKLYPYLGTFEESKIDAAGQRVYYRLQRNCVGFRELLDRLEPPKEKIVRITTKPVTKLNKKQLAEFKKRTQFKYKEFDGSDTYVEMKDNKWTDTFTNNTYSKLTYKWLSDDEFQLTFIESNNETRSNFSFEGDKFNYIVLDIKDDHYLVSVNIEGQNIYEEFKLFFE
;
A
#
# COMPACT_ATOMS: atom_id res chain seq x y z
N MET A 1 41.71 47.05 -8.49
CA MET A 1 41.92 45.61 -8.70
C MET A 1 40.91 44.84 -7.88
N LYS A 2 40.17 43.95 -8.55
CA LYS A 2 39.16 43.04 -7.99
C LYS A 2 39.76 42.19 -6.86
N LYS A 3 38.92 41.78 -5.90
CA LYS A 3 38.84 40.45 -5.23
C LYS A 3 38.28 40.65 -3.81
N ILE A 4 37.37 39.89 -3.24
CA ILE A 4 36.55 38.74 -3.63
C ILE A 4 35.44 38.76 -2.56
N ALA A 5 34.18 38.84 -2.95
CA ALA A 5 33.08 38.45 -2.08
C ALA A 5 32.95 36.93 -2.19
N PHE A 6 33.24 36.19 -1.13
CA PHE A 6 32.92 34.76 -1.08
C PHE A 6 31.70 34.59 -0.17
N LEU A 7 30.53 34.53 -0.82
CA LEU A 7 29.32 33.98 -0.24
C LEU A 7 29.60 32.53 0.18
N LEU A 8 29.55 32.26 1.48
CA LEU A 8 29.41 30.89 1.99
C LEU A 8 27.92 30.55 2.08
N LEU A 9 27.27 30.40 0.94
CA LEU A 9 26.02 29.64 0.85
C LEU A 9 26.42 28.17 0.87
N LEU A 10 26.60 27.62 2.08
CA LEU A 10 26.51 26.18 2.29
C LEU A 10 25.06 25.80 1.97
N PHE A 11 24.82 25.51 0.70
CA PHE A 11 23.72 24.67 0.28
C PHE A 11 23.85 23.37 1.08
N ILE A 12 23.03 23.26 2.11
CA ILE A 12 22.66 21.98 2.68
C ILE A 12 21.90 21.29 1.55
N SER A 13 22.64 20.60 0.68
CA SER A 13 22.07 19.65 -0.26
C SER A 13 21.47 18.55 0.59
N ASN A 14 20.20 18.73 0.98
CA ASN A 14 19.36 17.60 1.34
C ASN A 14 19.47 16.66 0.14
N PHE A 15 20.16 15.53 0.34
CA PHE A 15 20.21 14.44 -0.60
C PHE A 15 18.80 13.84 -0.67
N THR A 16 17.89 14.55 -1.36
CA THR A 16 16.61 13.98 -1.73
C THR A 16 16.93 12.86 -2.69
N PHE A 17 16.61 11.63 -2.28
CA PHE A 17 16.65 10.47 -3.14
C PHE A 17 15.80 10.77 -4.37
N SER A 18 16.46 11.12 -5.47
CA SER A 18 15.82 11.49 -6.73
C SER A 18 15.45 10.24 -7.52
N GLN A 19 14.86 9.24 -6.85
CA GLN A 19 14.03 8.28 -7.55
C GLN A 19 12.62 8.84 -7.59
N THR A 20 12.18 9.15 -8.79
CA THR A 20 10.79 9.58 -8.99
C THR A 20 9.86 8.39 -8.72
N PRO A 21 8.66 8.62 -8.17
CA PRO A 21 7.60 7.61 -8.10
C PRO A 21 7.47 6.74 -9.36
N LYS A 22 7.63 7.35 -10.54
CA LYS A 22 7.57 6.69 -11.84
C LYS A 22 8.68 5.66 -12.08
N GLU A 23 9.90 5.92 -11.64
CA GLU A 23 11.03 4.99 -11.83
C GLU A 23 10.83 3.74 -10.97
N ILE A 24 10.47 3.90 -9.70
CA ILE A 24 10.15 2.76 -8.83
C ILE A 24 8.98 1.96 -9.40
N ASP A 25 7.93 2.62 -9.86
CA ASP A 25 6.78 1.94 -10.45
C ASP A 25 7.19 1.17 -11.71
N SER A 26 8.00 1.75 -12.58
CA SER A 26 8.53 1.07 -13.77
C SER A 26 9.30 -0.21 -13.41
N VAL A 27 10.19 -0.13 -12.41
CA VAL A 27 10.98 -1.27 -11.95
C VAL A 27 10.09 -2.34 -11.33
N SER A 28 9.12 -1.93 -10.51
CA SER A 28 8.15 -2.86 -9.90
C SER A 28 7.30 -3.60 -10.95
N MET A 29 6.96 -2.93 -12.06
CA MET A 29 6.24 -3.56 -13.16
C MET A 29 7.12 -4.54 -13.93
N GLU A 30 8.39 -4.21 -14.19
CA GLU A 30 9.34 -5.14 -14.82
C GLU A 30 9.54 -6.40 -13.98
N LEU A 31 9.71 -6.23 -12.66
CA LEU A 31 9.78 -7.34 -11.70
C LEU A 31 8.51 -8.20 -11.75
N CYS A 32 7.33 -7.58 -11.80
CA CYS A 32 6.06 -8.30 -11.90
C CYS A 32 5.94 -9.10 -13.20
N ASP A 33 6.38 -8.54 -14.32
CA ASP A 33 6.34 -9.23 -15.61
C ASP A 33 7.35 -10.38 -15.66
N TYR A 34 8.55 -10.19 -15.10
CA TYR A 34 9.52 -11.28 -14.96
C TYR A 34 9.00 -12.40 -14.07
N LEU A 35 8.32 -12.08 -12.96
CA LEU A 35 7.74 -13.09 -12.09
C LEU A 35 6.77 -14.02 -12.84
N LYS A 36 6.02 -13.51 -13.82
CA LYS A 36 5.13 -14.32 -14.66
C LYS A 36 5.89 -15.32 -15.53
N THR A 37 7.11 -15.01 -15.96
CA THR A 37 7.94 -15.93 -16.76
C THR A 37 8.51 -17.07 -15.93
N LEU A 38 8.53 -16.94 -14.60
CA LEU A 38 8.99 -17.97 -13.66
C LEU A 38 7.89 -19.00 -13.32
N SER A 39 6.81 -19.08 -14.10
CA SER A 39 5.65 -19.96 -13.87
C SER A 39 6.02 -21.46 -13.76
N ASN A 40 7.10 -21.89 -14.41
CA ASN A 40 7.60 -23.26 -14.36
C ASN A 40 8.29 -23.63 -13.04
N ILE A 41 8.71 -22.64 -12.25
CA ILE A 41 9.34 -22.87 -10.94
C ILE A 41 8.23 -23.16 -9.92
N LYS A 42 8.12 -24.42 -9.47
CA LYS A 42 7.10 -24.82 -8.49
C LYS A 42 7.42 -24.41 -7.05
N ASN A 43 8.71 -24.36 -6.69
CA ASN A 43 9.12 -23.97 -5.35
C ASN A 43 9.08 -22.44 -5.20
N ASP A 44 8.22 -21.95 -4.30
CA ASP A 44 7.99 -20.51 -4.13
C ASP A 44 9.22 -19.76 -3.58
N THR A 45 10.01 -20.38 -2.70
CA THR A 45 11.28 -19.79 -2.20
C THR A 45 12.28 -19.61 -3.33
N LEU A 46 12.43 -20.62 -4.18
CA LEU A 46 13.29 -20.56 -5.37
C LEU A 46 12.78 -19.48 -6.34
N LYS A 47 11.47 -19.37 -6.53
CA LYS A 47 10.87 -18.33 -7.40
C LYS A 47 11.19 -16.91 -6.93
N ILE A 48 11.06 -16.61 -5.63
CA ILE A 48 11.47 -15.30 -5.09
C ILE A 48 12.98 -15.11 -5.23
N THR A 49 13.77 -16.13 -4.88
CA THR A 49 15.22 -16.04 -4.94
C THR A 49 15.70 -15.74 -6.36
N THR A 50 15.14 -16.42 -7.36
CA THR A 50 15.41 -16.17 -8.79
C THR A 50 14.98 -14.77 -9.22
N LEU A 51 13.77 -14.33 -8.86
CA LEU A 51 13.33 -12.95 -9.12
C LEU A 51 14.32 -11.92 -8.57
N TYR A 52 14.79 -12.11 -7.34
CA TYR A 52 15.68 -11.16 -6.70
C TYR A 52 17.08 -11.19 -7.31
N GLN A 53 17.64 -12.37 -7.54
CA GLN A 53 18.97 -12.53 -8.13
C GLN A 53 19.06 -11.99 -9.56
N ASP A 54 18.04 -12.23 -10.37
CA ASP A 54 18.09 -11.90 -11.79
C ASP A 54 17.66 -10.47 -12.10
N LYS A 55 16.83 -9.86 -11.26
CA LYS A 55 16.22 -8.54 -11.51
C LYS A 55 16.46 -7.53 -10.40
N LEU A 56 16.14 -7.85 -9.15
CA LEU A 56 16.22 -6.88 -8.06
C LEU A 56 17.66 -6.49 -7.71
N TYR A 57 18.54 -7.46 -7.44
CA TYR A 57 19.91 -7.19 -7.02
C TYR A 57 20.75 -6.51 -8.11
N PRO A 58 20.65 -6.87 -9.41
CA PRO A 58 21.30 -6.12 -10.47
C PRO A 58 20.86 -4.66 -10.53
N TYR A 59 19.57 -4.39 -10.33
CA TYR A 59 19.05 -3.03 -10.24
C TYR A 59 19.62 -2.28 -9.01
N LEU A 60 19.61 -2.93 -7.83
CA LEU A 60 20.14 -2.34 -6.60
C LEU A 60 21.65 -2.11 -6.65
N GLY A 61 22.41 -2.92 -7.40
CA GLY A 61 23.84 -2.74 -7.64
C GLY A 61 24.22 -1.46 -8.37
N THR A 62 23.24 -0.71 -8.90
CA THR A 62 23.46 0.63 -9.50
C THR A 62 23.46 1.77 -8.48
N PHE A 63 23.07 1.49 -7.22
CA PHE A 63 23.01 2.47 -6.14
C PHE A 63 24.29 2.49 -5.31
N GLU A 64 24.55 3.63 -4.66
CA GLU A 64 25.54 3.71 -3.59
C GLU A 64 25.16 2.76 -2.45
N GLU A 65 26.15 2.12 -1.83
CA GLU A 65 25.95 1.11 -0.78
C GLU A 65 25.02 1.58 0.34
N SER A 66 25.20 2.81 0.83
CA SER A 66 24.36 3.41 1.88
C SER A 66 22.91 3.65 1.48
N LYS A 67 22.56 3.48 0.21
CA LYS A 67 21.23 3.73 -0.37
C LYS A 67 20.50 2.45 -0.76
N ILE A 68 21.20 1.32 -0.77
CA ILE A 68 20.67 0.03 -1.26
C ILE A 68 19.44 -0.41 -0.46
N ASP A 69 19.50 -0.36 0.87
CA ASP A 69 18.40 -0.84 1.72
C ASP A 69 17.12 -0.04 1.50
N ALA A 70 17.21 1.29 1.51
CA ALA A 70 16.07 2.18 1.29
C ALA A 70 15.47 1.99 -0.12
N ALA A 71 16.32 1.84 -1.15
CA ALA A 71 15.86 1.56 -2.51
C ALA A 71 15.19 0.18 -2.61
N GLY A 72 15.79 -0.84 -1.98
CA GLY A 72 15.29 -2.21 -1.95
C GLY A 72 13.93 -2.31 -1.28
N GLN A 73 13.77 -1.70 -0.11
CA GLN A 73 12.48 -1.64 0.59
C GLN A 73 11.41 -0.95 -0.26
N ARG A 74 11.75 0.19 -0.87
CA ARG A 74 10.79 0.94 -1.69
C ARG A 74 10.32 0.14 -2.90
N VAL A 75 11.25 -0.54 -3.60
CA VAL A 75 10.89 -1.43 -4.70
C VAL A 75 10.07 -2.63 -4.21
N TYR A 76 10.44 -3.24 -3.09
CA TYR A 76 9.74 -4.38 -2.50
C TYR A 76 8.26 -4.05 -2.20
N TYR A 77 8.00 -2.96 -1.49
CA TYR A 77 6.62 -2.57 -1.14
C TYR A 77 5.83 -2.07 -2.36
N ARG A 78 6.46 -1.39 -3.33
CA ARG A 78 5.79 -1.04 -4.59
C ARG A 78 5.51 -2.25 -5.46
N LEU A 79 6.36 -3.26 -5.45
CA LEU A 79 6.09 -4.53 -6.12
C LEU A 79 4.88 -5.24 -5.49
N GLN A 80 4.78 -5.26 -4.16
CA GLN A 80 3.56 -5.76 -3.50
C GLN A 80 2.33 -4.96 -3.94
N ARG A 81 2.40 -3.63 -3.96
CA ARG A 81 1.29 -2.81 -4.43
C ARG A 81 0.91 -3.18 -5.86
N ASN A 82 1.85 -3.16 -6.80
CA ASN A 82 1.57 -3.20 -8.23
C ASN A 82 1.42 -4.62 -8.80
N CYS A 83 1.83 -5.66 -8.06
CA CYS A 83 1.85 -7.03 -8.53
C CYS A 83 1.06 -7.98 -7.61
N VAL A 84 -0.18 -8.28 -7.99
CA VAL A 84 -1.00 -9.30 -7.32
C VAL A 84 -0.26 -10.62 -7.18
N GLY A 85 0.34 -11.13 -8.27
CA GLY A 85 1.02 -12.42 -8.25
C GLY A 85 2.20 -12.47 -7.27
N PHE A 86 2.83 -11.33 -7.00
CA PHE A 86 3.84 -11.23 -5.96
C PHE A 86 3.23 -11.28 -4.57
N ARG A 87 2.12 -10.58 -4.31
CA ARG A 87 1.39 -10.69 -3.02
C ARG A 87 0.91 -12.11 -2.76
N GLU A 88 0.34 -12.78 -3.76
CA GLU A 88 -0.07 -14.18 -3.63
C GLU A 88 1.10 -15.12 -3.36
N LEU A 89 2.28 -14.83 -3.91
CA LEU A 89 3.50 -15.57 -3.63
C LEU A 89 3.97 -15.37 -2.19
N LEU A 90 3.95 -14.13 -1.70
CA LEU A 90 4.27 -13.81 -0.30
C LEU A 90 3.28 -14.49 0.66
N ASP A 91 1.97 -14.42 0.40
CA ASP A 91 0.95 -15.05 1.25
C ASP A 91 1.10 -16.58 1.35
N ARG A 92 1.68 -17.25 0.35
CA ARG A 92 1.96 -18.69 0.42
C ARG A 92 3.19 -19.01 1.26
N LEU A 93 4.17 -18.11 1.27
CA LEU A 93 5.41 -18.25 2.04
C LEU A 93 5.19 -17.88 3.51
N GLU A 94 4.46 -16.79 3.73
CA GLU A 94 4.12 -16.27 5.05
C GLU A 94 2.63 -15.91 5.05
N PRO A 95 1.75 -16.85 5.45
CA PRO A 95 0.32 -16.61 5.45
C PRO A 95 -0.09 -15.52 6.45
N PRO A 96 -0.97 -14.59 6.05
CA PRO A 96 -1.51 -13.58 6.94
C PRO A 96 -2.32 -14.21 8.08
N LYS A 97 -2.38 -13.52 9.24
CA LYS A 97 -3.18 -13.97 10.39
C LYS A 97 -4.68 -14.01 10.10
N GLU A 98 -5.17 -13.04 9.33
CA GLU A 98 -6.54 -13.02 8.83
C GLU A 98 -6.57 -13.54 7.39
N LYS A 99 -7.59 -14.32 7.06
CA LYS A 99 -7.77 -14.84 5.70
C LYS A 99 -8.02 -13.68 4.73
N ILE A 100 -7.18 -13.55 3.71
CA ILE A 100 -7.42 -12.62 2.59
C ILE A 100 -8.38 -13.28 1.59
N VAL A 101 -9.43 -12.56 1.22
CA VAL A 101 -10.35 -12.96 0.14
C VAL A 101 -10.11 -12.02 -1.04
N ARG A 102 -9.70 -12.59 -2.18
CA ARG A 102 -9.51 -11.88 -3.45
C ARG A 102 -10.59 -12.27 -4.44
N ILE A 103 -11.24 -11.27 -5.02
CA ILE A 103 -12.27 -11.44 -6.04
C ILE A 103 -11.92 -10.63 -7.28
N THR A 104 -12.20 -11.19 -8.45
CA THR A 104 -11.88 -10.57 -9.75
C THR A 104 -13.05 -9.82 -10.36
N THR A 105 -14.24 -9.95 -9.77
CA THR A 105 -15.44 -9.20 -10.14
C THR A 105 -15.72 -8.14 -9.08
N LYS A 106 -16.22 -6.97 -9.53
CA LYS A 106 -16.62 -5.91 -8.61
C LYS A 106 -17.73 -6.42 -7.69
N PRO A 107 -17.53 -6.43 -6.36
CA PRO A 107 -18.57 -6.87 -5.44
C PRO A 107 -19.71 -5.85 -5.37
N VAL A 108 -20.87 -6.31 -4.95
CA VAL A 108 -22.07 -5.49 -4.80
C VAL A 108 -22.48 -5.49 -3.33
N THR A 109 -22.85 -4.33 -2.80
CA THR A 109 -23.33 -4.22 -1.43
C THR A 109 -24.61 -5.02 -1.20
N LYS A 110 -24.71 -5.65 -0.03
CA LYS A 110 -25.92 -6.27 0.50
C LYS A 110 -26.67 -5.33 1.45
N LEU A 111 -26.08 -4.17 1.75
CA LEU A 111 -26.64 -3.20 2.69
C LEU A 111 -27.74 -2.37 2.04
N ASN A 112 -28.76 -2.08 2.83
CA ASN A 112 -29.76 -1.08 2.44
C ASN A 112 -29.30 0.33 2.81
N LYS A 113 -30.03 1.34 2.31
CA LYS A 113 -29.73 2.77 2.54
C LYS A 113 -29.62 3.15 4.02
N LYS A 114 -30.43 2.55 4.90
CA LYS A 114 -30.40 2.84 6.34
C LYS A 114 -29.09 2.33 6.95
N GLN A 115 -28.67 1.11 6.60
CA GLN A 115 -27.40 0.54 7.08
C GLN A 115 -26.19 1.35 6.58
N LEU A 116 -26.20 1.77 5.32
CA LEU A 116 -25.16 2.65 4.76
C LEU A 116 -25.12 4.02 5.43
N ALA A 117 -26.28 4.58 5.78
CA ALA A 117 -26.35 5.83 6.54
C ALA A 117 -25.74 5.69 7.95
N GLU A 118 -25.91 4.54 8.61
CA GLU A 118 -25.28 4.27 9.89
C GLU A 118 -23.76 4.10 9.77
N PHE A 119 -23.26 3.44 8.72
CA PHE A 119 -21.83 3.40 8.42
C PHE A 119 -21.26 4.82 8.30
N LYS A 120 -21.93 5.69 7.53
CA LYS A 120 -21.50 7.07 7.27
C LYS A 120 -21.46 7.97 8.50
N LYS A 121 -22.21 7.65 9.55
CA LYS A 121 -22.21 8.40 10.83
C LYS A 121 -21.06 7.99 11.75
N ARG A 122 -20.52 6.79 11.55
CA ARG A 122 -19.49 6.20 12.41
C ARG A 122 -18.13 6.78 12.02
N THR A 123 -17.39 7.27 13.01
CA THR A 123 -16.10 7.96 12.76
C THR A 123 -14.89 7.17 13.21
N GLN A 124 -15.08 6.07 13.95
CA GLN A 124 -14.01 5.26 14.51
C GLN A 124 -14.18 3.80 14.09
N PHE A 125 -13.08 3.19 13.68
CA PHE A 125 -13.04 1.79 13.28
C PHE A 125 -11.68 1.19 13.61
N LYS A 126 -11.60 -0.13 13.44
CA LYS A 126 -10.34 -0.86 13.57
C LYS A 126 -10.21 -1.93 12.50
N TYR A 127 -9.02 -2.18 11.99
CA TYR A 127 -8.75 -3.36 11.15
C TYR A 127 -7.48 -4.08 11.61
N LYS A 128 -7.33 -5.33 11.16
CA LYS A 128 -6.20 -6.19 11.48
C LYS A 128 -5.14 -6.10 10.39
N GLU A 129 -3.90 -5.85 10.78
CA GLU A 129 -2.73 -5.93 9.92
C GLU A 129 -2.38 -7.38 9.60
N PHE A 130 -1.44 -7.56 8.66
CA PHE A 130 -0.91 -8.87 8.25
C PHE A 130 -0.47 -9.74 9.44
N ASP A 131 0.19 -9.14 10.42
CA ASP A 131 0.69 -9.79 11.63
C ASP A 131 -0.37 -9.99 12.73
N GLY A 132 -1.60 -9.51 12.50
CA GLY A 132 -2.72 -9.55 13.45
C GLY A 132 -2.75 -8.40 14.45
N SER A 133 -1.81 -7.45 14.35
CA SER A 133 -1.86 -6.21 15.13
C SER A 133 -3.03 -5.33 14.71
N ASP A 134 -3.47 -4.47 15.61
CA ASP A 134 -4.60 -3.57 15.38
C ASP A 134 -4.13 -2.26 14.74
N THR A 135 -4.84 -1.81 13.71
CA THR A 135 -4.77 -0.44 13.20
C THR A 135 -6.09 0.25 13.46
N TYR A 136 -6.01 1.41 14.13
CA TYR A 136 -7.15 2.23 14.49
C TYR A 136 -7.38 3.30 13.43
N VAL A 137 -8.63 3.53 13.09
CA VAL A 137 -9.03 4.41 12.00
C VAL A 137 -9.94 5.51 12.53
N GLU A 138 -9.57 6.76 12.27
CA GLU A 138 -10.49 7.89 12.38
C GLU A 138 -10.92 8.34 10.97
N MET A 139 -12.22 8.27 10.70
CA MET A 139 -12.87 8.72 9.46
C MET A 139 -13.79 9.92 9.77
N LYS A 140 -13.27 11.14 9.62
CA LYS A 140 -13.98 12.37 9.98
C LYS A 140 -13.55 13.54 9.10
N ASP A 141 -14.46 14.46 8.78
CA ASP A 141 -14.19 15.70 8.04
C ASP A 141 -13.41 15.47 6.72
N ASN A 142 -13.81 14.44 5.96
CA ASN A 142 -13.15 13.98 4.72
C ASN A 142 -11.69 13.51 4.91
N LYS A 143 -11.26 13.23 6.14
CA LYS A 143 -9.95 12.68 6.48
C LYS A 143 -10.09 11.25 6.98
N TRP A 144 -9.17 10.41 6.54
CA TRP A 144 -8.98 9.05 7.03
C TRP A 144 -7.59 8.99 7.65
N THR A 145 -7.52 8.70 8.95
CA THR A 145 -6.26 8.64 9.69
C THR A 145 -6.09 7.24 10.29
N ASP A 146 -5.07 6.53 9.84
CA ASP A 146 -4.64 5.27 10.46
C ASP A 146 -3.66 5.57 11.59
N THR A 147 -3.83 4.91 12.73
CA THR A 147 -2.87 4.90 13.85
C THR A 147 -2.46 3.45 14.12
N PHE A 148 -1.16 3.18 14.02
CA PHE A 148 -0.59 1.85 14.18
C PHE A 148 -0.12 1.61 15.62
N THR A 149 0.00 0.34 16.02
CA THR A 149 0.44 -0.06 17.38
C THR A 149 1.81 0.49 17.79
N ASN A 150 2.69 0.79 16.83
CA ASN A 150 4.00 1.39 17.06
C ASN A 150 3.97 2.95 17.10
N ASN A 151 2.79 3.56 17.25
CA ASN A 151 2.55 5.00 17.28
C ASN A 151 2.92 5.77 15.99
N THR A 152 3.08 5.06 14.88
CA THR A 152 3.13 5.70 13.55
C THR A 152 1.72 5.93 13.02
N TYR A 153 1.59 6.70 11.94
CA TYR A 153 0.32 7.03 11.32
C TYR A 153 0.39 7.04 9.79
N SER A 154 -0.78 6.92 9.16
CA SER A 154 -1.00 7.30 7.77
C SER A 154 -2.15 8.30 7.68
N LYS A 155 -2.02 9.31 6.82
CA LYS A 155 -3.07 10.28 6.53
C LYS A 155 -3.52 10.15 5.09
N LEU A 156 -4.83 10.07 4.91
CA LEU A 156 -5.51 10.02 3.63
C LEU A 156 -6.68 11.01 3.67
N THR A 157 -7.17 11.39 2.49
CA THR A 157 -8.51 11.95 2.35
C THR A 157 -9.48 10.87 1.92
N TYR A 158 -10.75 11.00 2.28
CA TYR A 158 -11.81 10.15 1.72
C TYR A 158 -12.88 10.99 1.02
N LYS A 159 -13.45 10.43 -0.04
CA LYS A 159 -14.57 11.02 -0.78
C LYS A 159 -15.58 9.95 -1.18
N TRP A 160 -16.85 10.16 -0.86
CA TRP A 160 -17.94 9.32 -1.34
C TRP A 160 -18.11 9.45 -2.86
N LEU A 161 -18.17 8.30 -3.55
CA LEU A 161 -18.44 8.18 -4.97
C LEU A 161 -19.90 7.78 -5.23
N SER A 162 -20.49 6.99 -4.33
CA SER A 162 -21.89 6.56 -4.33
C SER A 162 -22.41 6.40 -2.89
N ASP A 163 -23.55 5.73 -2.74
CA ASP A 163 -24.10 5.41 -1.41
C ASP A 163 -23.23 4.41 -0.64
N ASP A 164 -22.57 3.48 -1.33
CA ASP A 164 -21.80 2.37 -0.80
C ASP A 164 -20.31 2.40 -1.14
N GLU A 165 -19.88 3.31 -2.03
CA GLU A 165 -18.50 3.43 -2.49
C GLU A 165 -17.86 4.75 -2.07
N PHE A 166 -16.62 4.68 -1.62
CA PHE A 166 -15.79 5.84 -1.35
C PHE A 166 -14.34 5.58 -1.79
N GLN A 167 -13.62 6.63 -2.14
CA GLN A 167 -12.21 6.56 -2.53
C GLN A 167 -11.36 7.20 -1.44
N LEU A 168 -10.29 6.50 -1.03
CA LEU A 168 -9.21 7.11 -0.28
C LEU A 168 -8.13 7.61 -1.24
N THR A 169 -7.57 8.78 -0.94
CA THR A 169 -6.37 9.31 -1.62
C THR A 169 -5.27 9.52 -0.59
N PHE A 170 -4.13 8.86 -0.80
CA PHE A 170 -2.99 8.91 0.11
C PHE A 170 -2.34 10.29 0.13
N ILE A 171 -1.99 10.78 1.32
CA ILE A 171 -1.30 12.06 1.52
C ILE A 171 0.13 11.77 2.00
N GLU A 172 0.27 11.20 3.20
CA GLU A 172 1.56 10.95 3.83
C GLU A 172 1.47 9.84 4.88
N SER A 173 2.64 9.31 5.26
CA SER A 173 2.78 8.34 6.34
C SER A 173 4.18 8.46 6.94
N ASN A 174 4.28 8.30 8.27
CA ASN A 174 5.56 8.04 8.93
C ASN A 174 5.74 6.56 9.31
N ASN A 175 4.77 5.69 8.98
CA ASN A 175 4.90 4.24 9.05
C ASN A 175 5.76 3.74 7.89
N GLU A 176 6.79 2.93 8.19
CA GLU A 176 7.78 2.41 7.23
C GLU A 176 7.12 1.63 6.08
N THR A 177 6.22 0.71 6.40
CA THR A 177 5.51 -0.09 5.39
C THR A 177 4.64 0.81 4.51
N ARG A 178 3.80 1.67 5.10
CA ARG A 178 2.84 2.48 4.34
C ARG A 178 3.50 3.58 3.51
N SER A 179 4.57 4.19 4.02
CA SER A 179 5.32 5.23 3.30
C SER A 179 6.11 4.69 2.10
N ASN A 180 6.52 3.42 2.13
CA ASN A 180 7.12 2.75 0.98
C ASN A 180 6.09 2.16 0.02
N PHE A 181 4.94 1.72 0.53
CA PHE A 181 3.86 1.15 -0.28
C PHE A 181 3.15 2.21 -1.12
N SER A 182 2.93 3.41 -0.57
CA SER A 182 2.12 4.46 -1.21
C SER A 182 2.91 5.71 -1.55
N PHE A 183 2.54 6.33 -2.67
CA PHE A 183 2.94 7.69 -3.02
C PHE A 183 1.77 8.64 -2.86
N GLU A 184 2.05 9.92 -2.61
CA GLU A 184 1.03 10.96 -2.55
C GLU A 184 0.18 10.93 -3.83
N GLY A 185 -1.15 10.94 -3.65
CA GLY A 185 -2.10 10.84 -4.75
C GLY A 185 -2.51 9.41 -5.13
N ASP A 186 -1.89 8.37 -4.57
CA ASP A 186 -2.36 6.99 -4.74
C ASP A 186 -3.80 6.82 -4.26
N LYS A 187 -4.59 6.07 -5.03
CA LYS A 187 -6.03 5.89 -4.80
C LYS A 187 -6.41 4.46 -4.49
N PHE A 188 -7.35 4.35 -3.56
CA PHE A 188 -7.93 3.10 -3.09
C PHE A 188 -9.44 3.22 -3.11
N ASN A 189 -10.10 2.38 -3.90
CA ASN A 189 -11.56 2.38 -4.03
C ASN A 189 -12.16 1.36 -3.07
N TYR A 190 -12.98 1.84 -2.13
CA TYR A 190 -13.63 1.01 -1.13
C TYR A 190 -15.11 0.83 -1.45
N ILE A 191 -15.64 -0.35 -1.13
CA ILE A 191 -17.06 -0.68 -1.20
C ILE A 191 -17.47 -1.30 0.14
N VAL A 192 -18.51 -0.74 0.78
CA VAL A 192 -19.08 -1.31 2.01
C VAL A 192 -20.03 -2.43 1.64
N LEU A 193 -19.64 -3.67 1.91
CA LEU A 193 -20.31 -4.85 1.35
C LEU A 193 -21.45 -5.37 2.23
N ASP A 194 -21.19 -5.52 3.51
CA ASP A 194 -22.10 -6.21 4.42
C ASP A 194 -21.83 -5.75 5.86
N ILE A 195 -22.75 -6.06 6.77
CA ILE A 195 -22.62 -5.79 8.19
C ILE A 195 -22.80 -7.08 8.97
N LYS A 196 -21.92 -7.30 9.95
CA LYS A 196 -21.94 -8.39 10.92
C LYS A 196 -22.06 -7.80 12.32
N ASP A 197 -22.13 -8.66 13.32
CA ASP A 197 -22.40 -8.26 14.70
C ASP A 197 -21.34 -7.30 15.27
N ASP A 198 -20.09 -7.42 14.82
CA ASP A 198 -18.93 -6.67 15.33
C ASP A 198 -18.12 -5.93 14.26
N HIS A 199 -18.47 -6.04 12.97
CA HIS A 199 -17.72 -5.40 11.89
C HIS A 199 -18.56 -5.14 10.64
N TYR A 200 -18.06 -4.22 9.82
CA TYR A 200 -18.41 -4.15 8.40
C TYR A 200 -17.46 -5.02 7.61
N LEU A 201 -18.00 -5.74 6.62
CA LEU A 201 -17.19 -6.32 5.55
C LEU A 201 -17.01 -5.25 4.48
N VAL A 202 -15.77 -4.97 4.11
CA VAL A 202 -15.41 -3.93 3.15
C VAL A 202 -14.47 -4.54 2.11
N SER A 203 -14.61 -4.16 0.84
CA SER A 203 -13.60 -4.47 -0.17
C SER A 203 -12.77 -3.24 -0.52
N VAL A 204 -11.50 -3.43 -0.80
CA VAL A 204 -10.61 -2.43 -1.38
C VAL A 204 -10.13 -2.86 -2.77
N ASN A 205 -10.08 -1.91 -3.70
CA ASN A 205 -9.45 -2.06 -5.00
C ASN A 205 -8.39 -0.96 -5.16
N ILE A 206 -7.16 -1.36 -5.48
CA ILE A 206 -6.09 -0.43 -5.83
C ILE A 206 -6.29 -0.04 -7.30
N GLU A 207 -6.31 1.26 -7.59
CA GLU A 207 -6.53 1.77 -8.95
C GLU A 207 -5.53 1.13 -9.94
N GLY A 208 -6.05 0.66 -11.09
CA GLY A 208 -5.29 -0.06 -12.10
C GLY A 208 -5.28 -1.59 -11.95
N GLN A 209 -5.85 -2.14 -10.86
CA GLN A 209 -5.95 -3.59 -10.65
C GLN A 209 -7.35 -4.10 -10.90
N ASN A 210 -7.44 -5.36 -11.33
CA ASN A 210 -8.69 -6.09 -11.55
C ASN A 210 -9.08 -6.98 -10.36
N ILE A 211 -8.56 -6.68 -9.16
CA ILE A 211 -8.84 -7.44 -7.94
C ILE A 211 -9.39 -6.53 -6.86
N TYR A 212 -10.36 -7.06 -6.12
CA TYR A 212 -10.88 -6.50 -4.89
C TYR A 212 -10.48 -7.42 -3.75
N GLU A 213 -9.94 -6.86 -2.69
CA GLU A 213 -9.57 -7.56 -1.47
C GLU A 213 -10.56 -7.24 -0.37
N GLU A 214 -11.18 -8.27 0.21
CA GLU A 214 -12.08 -8.08 1.34
C GLU A 214 -11.30 -8.09 2.66
N PHE A 215 -11.70 -7.20 3.56
CA PHE A 215 -11.20 -7.16 4.94
C PHE A 215 -12.30 -6.69 5.89
N LYS A 216 -12.05 -6.91 7.18
CA LYS A 216 -12.99 -6.56 8.25
C LYS A 216 -12.65 -5.18 8.80
N LEU A 217 -13.65 -4.33 8.86
CA LEU A 217 -13.57 -3.03 9.52
C LEU A 217 -14.45 -3.09 10.78
N PHE A 218 -13.80 -3.42 11.90
CA PHE A 218 -14.42 -3.66 13.20
C PHE A 218 -15.01 -2.41 13.81
N PHE A 219 -16.05 -2.65 14.61
CA PHE A 219 -16.64 -1.66 15.46
C PHE A 219 -15.68 -1.33 16.61
N GLU A 220 -15.44 -0.04 16.83
CA GLU A 220 -14.81 0.53 18.02
C GLU A 220 -15.86 1.21 18.90
#